data_AF-A0A3D8SH92-F1
#
_entry.id   AF-A0A3D8SH92-F1
#
_cell.length_a   1.000
_cell.length_b   1.000
_cell.length_c   1.000
_cell.angle_alpha   90.00
_cell.angle_beta   90.00
_cell.angle_gamma   90.00
#
_symmetry.space_group_name_H-M   'P 1'
#
loop_
_entity.id
_entity.type
_entity.pdbx_description
1 polymer ?
#
loop_
_entity_poly.entity_id
_entity_poly.type
_entity_poly.pdbx_seq_one_letter_code
_entity_poly.pdbx_strand_id
1 'polypeptide(L)'
;MFEMAADFAKFNTEFEILGGYLSPVSDAYKKAGLASAVHRLRMCELAVDQTSNWLMVDPWEAIQSDYQPTALVLDHFEHEINEVLGGAERPDGSRVPVRIALLAGADLIQTMSTPGVWSEKDLNHILGRFGSFIVERTGTDIDDALSNLQPWKENIYVIQQLIQNDVSSTKIRLFLRREMSVQYLIPAPVIEYIEQNGLYEEDSTADGKGKSRTIDGSGRASPAVGGSSKS
;
A
#
# COMPACT_ATOMS: atom_id res chain seq x y z
N MET A 1 -6.35 -4.42 -9.51
CA MET A 1 -5.07 -4.45 -10.25
C MET A 1 -4.69 -5.87 -10.59
N PHE A 2 -4.51 -6.76 -9.60
CA PHE A 2 -4.16 -8.17 -9.85
C PHE A 2 -5.11 -8.88 -10.83
N GLU A 3 -6.42 -8.81 -10.61
CA GLU A 3 -7.40 -9.41 -11.53
C GLU A 3 -7.29 -8.87 -12.98
N MET A 4 -7.10 -7.55 -13.14
CA MET A 4 -6.90 -6.96 -14.47
C MET A 4 -5.60 -7.43 -15.13
N ALA A 5 -4.53 -7.59 -14.35
CA ALA A 5 -3.26 -8.10 -14.85
C ALA A 5 -3.35 -9.59 -15.21
N ALA A 6 -4.11 -10.38 -14.44
CA ALA A 6 -4.36 -11.78 -14.74
C ALA A 6 -5.17 -11.95 -16.04
N ASP A 7 -6.23 -11.15 -16.22
CA ASP A 7 -6.99 -11.13 -17.48
C ASP A 7 -6.10 -10.69 -18.65
N PHE A 8 -5.35 -9.60 -18.51
CA PHE A 8 -4.46 -9.14 -19.56
C PHE A 8 -3.40 -10.18 -19.94
N ALA A 9 -2.75 -10.81 -18.95
CA ALA A 9 -1.77 -11.86 -19.20
C ALA A 9 -2.42 -13.01 -20.00
N LYS A 10 -3.62 -13.44 -19.60
CA LYS A 10 -4.35 -14.53 -20.25
C LYS A 10 -4.79 -14.22 -21.68
N PHE A 11 -5.20 -13.00 -21.98
CA PHE A 11 -5.81 -12.66 -23.27
C PHE A 11 -4.87 -11.93 -24.25
N ASN A 12 -3.79 -11.32 -23.76
CA ASN A 12 -2.92 -10.44 -24.53
C ASN A 12 -1.45 -10.87 -24.54
N THR A 13 -1.10 -11.95 -23.83
CA THR A 13 0.27 -12.47 -23.75
C THR A 13 0.28 -13.99 -23.84
N GLU A 14 1.47 -14.57 -23.93
CA GLU A 14 1.69 -16.01 -23.85
C GLU A 14 2.02 -16.47 -22.41
N PHE A 15 1.76 -15.61 -21.41
CA PHE A 15 2.07 -15.92 -20.02
C PHE A 15 0.93 -16.67 -19.32
N GLU A 16 1.32 -17.62 -18.49
CA GLU A 16 0.47 -18.23 -17.48
C GLU A 16 0.81 -17.63 -16.11
N ILE A 17 -0.19 -17.09 -15.42
CA ILE A 17 -0.02 -16.55 -14.06
C ILE A 17 -0.06 -17.69 -13.05
N LEU A 18 1.03 -17.85 -12.29
CA LEU A 18 1.15 -18.88 -11.26
C LEU A 18 0.84 -18.37 -9.85
N GLY A 19 0.90 -17.05 -9.63
CA GLY A 19 0.65 -16.44 -8.33
C GLY A 19 0.84 -14.93 -8.37
N GLY A 20 0.37 -14.26 -7.32
CA GLY A 20 0.61 -12.83 -7.09
C GLY A 20 0.96 -12.56 -5.65
N TYR A 21 1.88 -11.63 -5.42
CA TYR A 21 2.36 -11.28 -4.07
C TYR A 21 2.12 -9.80 -3.78
N LEU A 22 1.49 -9.52 -2.64
CA LEU A 22 1.52 -8.22 -2.00
C LEU A 22 2.78 -8.15 -1.13
N SER A 23 3.67 -7.20 -1.40
CA SER A 23 4.83 -6.88 -0.56
C SER A 23 4.65 -5.50 0.06
N PRO A 24 4.19 -5.39 1.32
CA PRO A 24 4.09 -4.10 1.97
C PRO A 24 5.46 -3.51 2.29
N VAL A 25 5.64 -2.22 2.04
CA VAL A 25 6.91 -1.50 2.30
C VAL A 25 7.32 -1.53 3.78
N SER A 26 8.62 -1.47 4.09
CA SER A 26 9.10 -1.27 5.47
C SER A 26 8.68 0.10 6.06
N ASP A 27 8.55 0.17 7.38
CA ASP A 27 8.36 1.43 8.11
C ASP A 27 9.57 2.38 7.97
N ALA A 28 10.74 1.86 7.59
CA ALA A 28 11.93 2.64 7.28
C ALA A 28 11.74 3.60 6.08
N TYR A 29 10.69 3.42 5.27
CA TYR A 29 10.32 4.35 4.20
C TYR A 29 9.90 5.74 4.70
N LYS A 30 9.52 5.86 5.99
CA LYS A 30 9.23 7.15 6.67
C LYS A 30 8.21 8.04 5.95
N LYS A 31 7.27 7.46 5.20
CA LYS A 31 6.19 8.21 4.54
C LYS A 31 5.20 8.74 5.57
N ALA A 32 4.85 10.02 5.47
CA ALA A 32 3.88 10.65 6.36
C ALA A 32 2.52 9.95 6.32
N GLY A 33 1.97 9.64 7.50
CA GLY A 33 0.69 8.95 7.65
C GLY A 33 0.70 7.46 7.26
N LEU A 34 1.88 6.84 7.15
CA LEU A 34 2.02 5.40 6.98
C LEU A 34 1.76 4.71 8.33
N ALA A 35 0.75 3.84 8.39
CA ALA A 35 0.56 2.96 9.54
C ALA A 35 1.73 1.98 9.64
N SER A 36 1.99 1.46 10.84
CA SER A 36 3.08 0.50 11.05
C SER A 36 2.95 -0.72 10.14
N ALA A 37 4.10 -1.32 9.82
CA ALA A 37 4.22 -2.46 8.92
C ALA A 37 3.37 -3.63 9.40
N VAL A 38 3.33 -3.87 10.71
CA VAL A 38 2.52 -4.92 11.34
C VAL A 38 1.04 -4.78 10.98
N HIS A 39 0.47 -3.57 11.06
CA HIS A 39 -0.92 -3.36 10.70
C HIS A 39 -1.15 -3.52 9.19
N ARG A 40 -0.23 -3.01 8.36
CA ARG A 40 -0.36 -3.12 6.90
C ARG A 40 -0.27 -4.56 6.41
N LEU A 41 0.67 -5.34 6.93
CA LEU A 41 0.76 -6.78 6.67
C LEU A 41 -0.55 -7.47 7.03
N ARG A 42 -1.05 -7.24 8.25
CA ARG A 42 -2.27 -7.90 8.70
C ARG A 42 -3.48 -7.52 7.86
N MET A 43 -3.61 -6.26 7.48
CA MET A 43 -4.67 -5.82 6.56
C MET A 43 -4.54 -6.46 5.17
N CYS A 44 -3.32 -6.63 4.65
CA CYS A 44 -3.10 -7.33 3.38
C CYS A 44 -3.47 -8.82 3.48
N GLU A 45 -3.10 -9.51 4.55
CA GLU A 45 -3.44 -10.92 4.78
C GLU A 45 -4.97 -11.09 4.82
N LEU A 46 -5.64 -10.28 5.64
CA LEU A 46 -7.10 -10.28 5.74
C LEU A 46 -7.79 -9.98 4.41
N ALA A 47 -7.19 -9.13 3.56
CA ALA A 47 -7.70 -8.84 2.24
C ALA A 47 -7.60 -10.05 1.31
N VAL A 48 -6.48 -10.77 1.31
CA VAL A 48 -6.28 -11.89 0.36
C VAL A 48 -6.91 -13.20 0.84
N ASP A 49 -6.79 -13.54 2.13
CA ASP A 49 -7.18 -14.84 2.69
C ASP A 49 -8.66 -15.18 2.44
N GLN A 50 -9.53 -14.17 2.42
CA GLN A 50 -10.97 -14.36 2.26
C GLN A 50 -11.47 -14.09 0.84
N THR A 51 -10.64 -13.51 -0.04
CA THR A 51 -11.11 -13.00 -1.34
C THR A 51 -10.35 -13.56 -2.54
N SER A 52 -9.24 -14.26 -2.34
CA SER A 52 -8.42 -14.81 -3.41
C SER A 52 -7.92 -16.22 -3.10
N ASN A 53 -7.69 -16.99 -4.15
CA ASN A 53 -7.07 -18.32 -4.12
C ASN A 53 -5.68 -18.35 -4.77
N TRP A 54 -5.15 -17.21 -5.23
CA TRP A 54 -3.89 -17.12 -5.98
C TRP A 54 -3.01 -15.94 -5.56
N LEU A 55 -3.51 -15.09 -4.64
CA LEU A 55 -2.77 -13.97 -4.07
C LEU A 55 -2.26 -14.31 -2.67
N MET A 56 -1.02 -13.93 -2.40
CA MET A 56 -0.35 -14.10 -1.13
C MET A 56 0.22 -12.77 -0.64
N VAL A 57 0.61 -12.73 0.64
CA VAL A 57 1.38 -11.62 1.21
C VAL A 57 2.77 -12.12 1.52
N ASP A 58 3.78 -11.40 1.04
CA ASP A 58 5.15 -11.62 1.44
C ASP A 58 5.56 -10.57 2.48
N PRO A 59 6.03 -10.98 3.68
CA PRO A 59 6.38 -10.05 4.73
C PRO A 59 7.82 -9.54 4.63
N TRP A 60 8.66 -10.06 3.73
CA TRP A 60 10.10 -9.87 3.77
C TRP A 60 10.50 -8.40 3.73
N GLU A 61 9.95 -7.61 2.81
CA GLU A 61 10.23 -6.17 2.71
C GLU A 61 9.80 -5.43 3.97
N ALA A 62 8.62 -5.76 4.49
CA ALA A 62 7.98 -5.07 5.61
C ALA A 62 8.75 -5.22 6.92
N ILE A 63 9.43 -6.35 7.12
CA ILE A 63 10.18 -6.67 8.35
C ILE A 63 11.64 -6.19 8.32
N GLN A 64 12.11 -5.62 7.20
CA GLN A 64 13.47 -5.08 7.13
C GLN A 64 13.64 -3.84 8.02
N SER A 65 14.79 -3.76 8.70
CA SER A 65 15.18 -2.60 9.51
C SER A 65 15.39 -1.33 8.70
N ASP A 66 15.83 -1.48 7.46
CA ASP A 66 16.16 -0.41 6.54
C ASP A 66 15.28 -0.44 5.29
N TYR A 67 15.16 0.71 4.64
CA TYR A 67 14.41 0.82 3.38
C TYR A 67 15.06 -0.06 2.31
N GLN A 68 14.24 -0.85 1.62
CA GLN A 68 14.67 -1.67 0.51
C GLN A 68 14.22 -1.03 -0.82
N PRO A 69 15.15 -0.78 -1.76
CA PRO A 69 14.78 -0.47 -3.13
C PRO A 69 13.99 -1.61 -3.76
N THR A 70 13.02 -1.28 -4.62
CA THR A 70 12.18 -2.26 -5.33
C THR A 70 13.00 -3.30 -6.10
N ALA A 71 14.17 -2.93 -6.65
CA ALA A 71 15.06 -3.87 -7.31
C ALA A 71 15.51 -5.02 -6.39
N LEU A 72 15.81 -4.73 -5.11
CA LEU A 72 16.20 -5.76 -4.14
C LEU A 72 15.02 -6.63 -3.71
N VAL A 73 13.82 -6.06 -3.64
CA VAL A 73 12.60 -6.83 -3.38
C VAL A 73 12.32 -7.81 -4.52
N LEU A 74 12.50 -7.40 -5.78
CA LEU A 74 12.39 -8.29 -6.94
C LEU A 74 13.48 -9.37 -6.95
N ASP A 75 14.71 -9.03 -6.57
CA ASP A 75 15.80 -10.01 -6.42
C ASP A 75 15.50 -11.05 -5.32
N HIS A 76 14.85 -10.64 -4.23
CA HIS A 76 14.39 -11.57 -3.20
C HIS A 76 13.40 -12.59 -3.77
N PHE A 77 12.36 -12.13 -4.49
CA PHE A 77 11.40 -13.05 -5.13
C PHE A 77 12.06 -13.98 -6.14
N GLU A 78 12.99 -13.46 -6.95
CA GLU A 78 13.76 -14.26 -7.91
C GLU A 78 14.55 -15.37 -7.21
N HIS A 79 15.26 -15.03 -6.13
CA HIS A 79 16.03 -15.99 -5.35
C HIS A 79 15.13 -17.06 -4.72
N GLU A 80 14.08 -16.67 -4.01
CA GLU A 80 13.21 -17.63 -3.32
C GLU A 80 12.48 -18.54 -4.33
N ILE A 81 11.94 -17.98 -5.41
CA ILE A 81 11.12 -18.75 -6.36
C ILE A 81 11.98 -19.60 -7.28
N ASN A 82 13.06 -19.05 -7.84
CA ASN A 82 13.83 -19.77 -8.87
C ASN A 82 15.05 -20.50 -8.33
N GLU A 83 15.70 -20.01 -7.26
CA GLU A 83 16.90 -20.63 -6.71
C GLU A 83 16.58 -21.58 -5.55
N VAL A 84 15.72 -21.16 -4.61
CA VAL A 84 15.35 -21.98 -3.44
C VAL A 84 14.29 -23.02 -3.80
N LEU A 85 13.18 -22.61 -4.43
CA LEU A 85 12.11 -23.52 -4.84
C LEU A 85 12.37 -24.19 -6.20
N GLY A 86 13.37 -23.71 -6.97
CA GLY A 86 13.74 -24.31 -8.26
C GLY A 86 12.77 -24.00 -9.40
N GLY A 87 11.93 -22.98 -9.28
CA GLY A 87 10.95 -22.57 -10.28
C GLY A 87 9.65 -23.39 -10.25
N ALA A 88 8.90 -23.31 -11.36
CA ALA A 88 7.62 -23.99 -11.51
C ALA A 88 7.78 -25.39 -12.09
N GLU A 89 6.99 -26.33 -11.56
CA GLU A 89 6.95 -27.71 -12.05
C GLU A 89 5.91 -27.85 -13.17
N ARG A 90 6.34 -28.43 -14.28
CA ARG A 90 5.49 -28.75 -15.44
C ARG A 90 4.75 -30.08 -15.21
N PRO A 91 3.67 -30.36 -15.97
CA PRO A 91 2.95 -31.63 -15.88
C PRO A 91 3.80 -32.88 -16.13
N ASP A 92 4.94 -32.74 -16.81
CA ASP A 92 5.90 -33.82 -17.07
C ASP A 92 6.94 -34.01 -15.94
N GLY A 93 6.83 -33.24 -14.85
CA GLY A 93 7.73 -33.27 -13.70
C GLY A 93 9.02 -32.46 -13.88
N SER A 94 9.25 -31.85 -15.05
CA SER A 94 10.40 -30.95 -15.25
C SER A 94 10.15 -29.59 -14.59
N ARG A 95 11.23 -28.91 -14.17
CA ARG A 95 11.13 -27.56 -13.59
C ARG A 95 11.64 -26.50 -14.54
N VAL A 96 10.98 -25.34 -14.54
CA VAL A 96 11.37 -24.17 -15.32
C VAL A 96 11.36 -22.91 -14.47
N PRO A 97 12.31 -21.97 -14.72
CA PRO A 97 12.30 -20.68 -14.04
C PRO A 97 10.99 -19.92 -14.28
N VAL A 98 10.46 -19.33 -13.22
CA VAL A 98 9.31 -18.43 -13.24
C VAL A 98 9.78 -17.02 -13.55
N ARG A 99 9.08 -16.33 -14.45
CA ARG A 99 9.34 -14.92 -14.70
C ARG A 99 8.69 -14.08 -13.59
N ILE A 100 9.49 -13.34 -12.84
CA ILE A 100 9.01 -12.33 -11.89
C ILE A 100 8.75 -11.02 -12.64
N ALA A 101 7.63 -10.36 -12.36
CA ALA A 101 7.27 -9.07 -12.96
C ALA A 101 6.66 -8.13 -11.92
N LEU A 102 6.94 -6.83 -12.04
CA LEU A 102 6.40 -5.81 -11.16
C LEU A 102 4.97 -5.41 -11.59
N LEU A 103 3.98 -5.56 -10.71
CA LEU A 103 2.64 -4.99 -10.94
C LEU A 103 2.53 -3.63 -10.25
N ALA A 104 2.19 -2.59 -11.02
CA ALA A 104 2.03 -1.24 -10.48
C ALA A 104 0.94 -0.45 -11.19
N GLY A 105 0.53 0.66 -10.59
CA GLY A 105 -0.29 1.67 -11.26
C GLY A 105 0.55 2.64 -12.08
N ALA A 106 -0.12 3.35 -12.99
CA ALA A 106 0.47 4.39 -13.84
C ALA A 106 1.26 5.48 -13.07
N ASP A 107 0.89 5.75 -11.81
CA ASP A 107 1.61 6.71 -10.97
C ASP A 107 3.10 6.30 -10.81
N LEU A 108 3.42 5.00 -10.75
CA LEU A 108 4.81 4.53 -10.62
C LEU A 108 5.59 4.73 -11.92
N ILE A 109 5.00 4.37 -13.07
CA ILE A 109 5.70 4.48 -14.36
C ILE A 109 6.04 5.94 -14.68
N GLN A 110 5.19 6.88 -14.28
CA GLN A 110 5.47 8.32 -14.40
C GLN A 110 6.69 8.75 -13.57
N THR A 111 6.86 8.20 -12.36
CA THR A 111 8.08 8.49 -11.59
C THR A 111 9.31 7.89 -12.26
N MET A 112 9.20 6.69 -12.85
CA MET A 112 10.29 6.02 -13.56
C MET A 112 10.71 6.77 -14.83
N SER A 113 9.76 7.39 -15.53
CA SER A 113 10.04 8.22 -16.71
C SER A 113 10.60 9.61 -16.37
N THR A 114 10.52 10.04 -15.11
CA THR A 114 10.99 11.36 -14.68
C THR A 114 12.52 11.36 -14.52
N PRO A 115 13.27 12.18 -15.28
CA PRO A 115 14.72 12.21 -15.20
C PRO A 115 15.24 12.53 -13.79
N GLY A 116 16.21 11.75 -13.31
CA GLY A 116 16.87 11.96 -12.02
C GLY A 116 16.14 11.41 -10.80
N VAL A 117 14.93 10.84 -10.96
CA VAL A 117 14.21 10.16 -9.87
C VAL A 117 14.70 8.72 -9.69
N TRP A 118 14.94 8.02 -10.80
CA TRP A 118 15.45 6.65 -10.81
C TRP A 118 16.83 6.61 -11.46
N SER A 119 17.70 5.75 -10.94
CA SER A 119 18.97 5.48 -11.61
C SER A 119 18.74 4.60 -12.84
N GLU A 120 19.51 4.83 -13.90
CA GLU A 120 19.42 3.98 -15.11
C GLU A 120 19.77 2.52 -14.80
N LYS A 121 20.63 2.29 -13.80
CA LYS A 121 20.94 0.95 -13.30
C LYS A 121 19.69 0.26 -12.73
N ASP A 122 18.92 0.96 -11.90
CA ASP A 122 17.69 0.41 -11.32
C ASP A 122 16.61 0.21 -12.39
N LEU A 123 16.49 1.12 -13.36
CA LEU A 123 15.56 0.96 -14.49
C LEU A 123 15.92 -0.27 -15.33
N ASN A 124 17.19 -0.44 -15.67
CA ASN A 124 17.68 -1.64 -16.37
C ASN A 124 17.43 -2.91 -15.56
N HIS A 125 17.62 -2.86 -14.25
CA HIS A 125 17.39 -4.01 -13.38
C HIS A 125 15.91 -4.35 -13.29
N ILE A 126 15.03 -3.38 -13.05
CA ILE A 126 13.60 -3.60 -12.87
C ILE A 126 12.92 -3.89 -14.21
N LEU A 127 13.02 -2.99 -15.17
CA LEU A 127 12.30 -3.08 -16.45
C LEU A 127 13.02 -3.95 -17.47
N GLY A 128 14.35 -4.00 -17.44
CA GLY A 128 15.13 -4.85 -18.35
C GLY A 128 15.13 -6.32 -17.98
N ARG A 129 15.32 -6.66 -16.69
CA ARG A 129 15.39 -8.07 -16.24
C ARG A 129 14.02 -8.67 -15.95
N PHE A 130 13.19 -7.96 -15.18
CA PHE A 130 11.90 -8.49 -14.73
C PHE A 130 10.76 -8.08 -15.67
N GLY A 131 10.67 -6.78 -15.93
CA GLY A 131 9.55 -6.16 -16.64
C GLY A 131 8.42 -5.77 -15.69
N SER A 132 7.38 -5.13 -16.23
CA SER A 132 6.27 -4.63 -15.43
C SER A 132 4.93 -4.72 -16.13
N PHE A 133 3.88 -4.93 -15.34
CA PHE A 133 2.50 -4.74 -15.72
C PHE A 133 2.01 -3.43 -15.11
N ILE A 134 1.59 -2.49 -15.95
CA ILE A 134 1.20 -1.14 -15.53
C ILE A 134 -0.28 -0.95 -15.77
N VAL A 135 -1.05 -0.79 -14.70
CA VAL A 135 -2.48 -0.48 -14.78
C VAL A 135 -2.66 1.02 -15.00
N GLU A 136 -3.30 1.38 -16.11
CA GLU A 136 -3.63 2.77 -16.42
C GLU A 136 -4.58 3.38 -15.38
N ARG A 137 -4.48 4.70 -15.20
CA ARG A 137 -5.39 5.47 -14.36
C ARG A 137 -5.85 6.74 -15.08
N THR A 138 -7.01 7.26 -14.72
CA THR A 138 -7.49 8.51 -15.31
C THR A 138 -6.54 9.66 -14.96
N GLY A 139 -6.11 10.40 -15.98
CA GLY A 139 -5.23 11.57 -15.81
C GLY A 139 -3.73 11.28 -15.87
N THR A 140 -3.32 10.05 -16.18
CA THR A 140 -1.91 9.72 -16.44
C THR A 140 -1.62 9.64 -17.93
N ASP A 141 -0.64 10.42 -18.41
CA ASP A 141 -0.12 10.32 -19.78
C ASP A 141 0.90 9.17 -19.87
N ILE A 142 0.43 8.00 -20.32
CA ILE A 142 1.26 6.81 -20.47
C ILE A 142 2.16 6.90 -21.70
N ASP A 143 1.70 7.54 -22.77
CA ASP A 143 2.46 7.62 -24.02
C ASP A 143 3.73 8.45 -23.85
N ASP A 144 3.65 9.58 -23.12
CA ASP A 144 4.84 10.37 -22.75
C ASP A 144 5.79 9.58 -21.83
N ALA A 145 5.25 8.87 -20.84
CA ALA A 145 6.06 8.04 -19.94
C ALA A 145 6.82 6.94 -20.69
N LEU A 146 6.13 6.24 -21.61
CA LEU A 146 6.74 5.21 -22.46
C LEU A 146 7.76 5.80 -23.44
N SER A 147 7.56 7.03 -23.93
CA SER A 147 8.53 7.72 -24.80
C SER A 147 9.86 7.99 -24.11
N ASN A 148 9.85 8.17 -22.79
CA ASN A 148 11.07 8.30 -21.98
C ASN A 148 11.66 6.95 -21.54
N LEU A 149 10.89 5.86 -21.66
CA LEU A 149 11.29 4.49 -21.29
C LEU A 149 11.42 3.56 -22.51
N GLN A 150 11.65 4.11 -23.70
CA GLN A 150 11.76 3.36 -24.96
C GLN A 150 12.69 2.13 -24.89
N PRO A 151 13.87 2.18 -24.22
CA PRO A 151 14.76 1.02 -24.15
C PRO A 151 14.12 -0.23 -23.51
N TRP A 152 13.10 -0.07 -22.67
CA TRP A 152 12.43 -1.16 -21.95
C TRP A 152 10.97 -1.36 -22.37
N LYS A 153 10.50 -0.67 -23.40
CA LYS A 153 9.08 -0.65 -23.79
C LYS A 153 8.49 -2.04 -24.01
N GLU A 154 9.25 -2.96 -24.62
CA GLU A 154 8.81 -4.34 -24.89
C GLU A 154 8.59 -5.19 -23.61
N ASN A 155 9.15 -4.75 -22.48
CA ASN A 155 8.98 -5.37 -21.17
C ASN A 155 7.98 -4.63 -20.26
N ILE A 156 7.29 -3.62 -20.80
CA ILE A 156 6.26 -2.86 -20.08
C ILE A 156 4.90 -3.18 -20.70
N TYR A 157 4.08 -3.93 -19.96
CA TYR A 157 2.75 -4.35 -20.35
C TYR A 157 1.70 -3.39 -19.79
N VAL A 158 1.20 -2.49 -20.64
CA VAL A 158 0.18 -1.52 -20.24
C VAL A 158 -1.22 -2.14 -20.29
N ILE A 159 -1.92 -2.06 -19.17
CA ILE A 159 -3.26 -2.61 -18.98
C ILE A 159 -4.27 -1.47 -18.89
N GLN A 160 -5.10 -1.35 -19.92
CA GLN A 160 -6.18 -0.37 -19.96
C GLN A 160 -7.25 -0.67 -18.91
N GLN A 161 -7.66 0.34 -18.16
CA GLN A 161 -8.71 0.22 -17.17
C GLN A 161 -10.09 0.49 -17.80
N LEU A 162 -10.82 -0.59 -18.12
CA LEU A 162 -12.17 -0.48 -18.73
C LEU A 162 -13.22 0.10 -17.76
N ILE A 163 -13.06 -0.15 -16.45
CA ILE A 163 -13.92 0.40 -15.39
C ILE A 163 -13.04 1.18 -14.42
N GLN A 164 -13.25 2.49 -14.37
CA GLN A 164 -12.51 3.38 -13.50
C GLN A 164 -12.77 3.06 -12.01
N ASN A 165 -11.70 2.77 -11.28
CA ASN A 165 -11.71 2.61 -9.84
C ASN A 165 -10.74 3.61 -9.21
N ASP A 166 -11.29 4.70 -8.70
CA ASP A 166 -10.54 5.81 -8.10
C ASP A 166 -10.45 5.72 -6.57
N VAL A 167 -10.62 4.53 -6.00
CA VAL A 167 -10.38 4.26 -4.58
C VAL A 167 -8.87 4.34 -4.32
N SER A 168 -8.46 5.27 -3.45
CA SER A 168 -7.07 5.42 -3.04
C SER A 168 -6.95 5.41 -1.53
N SER A 169 -5.81 4.93 -0.99
CA SER A 169 -5.59 4.90 0.46
C SER A 169 -5.69 6.29 1.10
N THR A 170 -5.35 7.35 0.38
CA THR A 170 -5.53 8.74 0.86
C THR A 170 -7.01 9.09 1.06
N LYS A 171 -7.89 8.70 0.12
CA LYS A 171 -9.35 8.90 0.25
C LYS A 171 -9.93 8.03 1.38
N ILE A 172 -9.51 6.76 1.47
CA ILE A 172 -9.94 5.85 2.54
C ILE A 172 -9.58 6.43 3.92
N ARG A 173 -8.32 6.82 4.14
CA ARG A 173 -7.90 7.47 5.40
C ARG A 173 -8.62 8.80 5.67
N LEU A 174 -9.04 9.53 4.63
CA LEU A 174 -9.84 10.74 4.81
C LEU A 174 -11.27 10.41 5.26
N PHE A 175 -11.87 9.35 4.73
CA PHE A 175 -13.22 8.93 5.09
C PHE A 175 -13.27 8.40 6.52
N LEU A 176 -12.29 7.56 6.89
CA LEU A 176 -12.14 7.06 8.27
C LEU A 176 -12.00 8.20 9.29
N ARG A 177 -11.12 9.18 9.02
CA ARG A 177 -10.97 10.37 9.88
C ARG A 177 -12.23 11.23 10.01
N ARG A 178 -13.15 11.14 9.05
CA ARG A 178 -14.42 11.87 9.04
C ARG A 178 -15.59 11.01 9.50
N GLU A 179 -15.32 9.84 10.07
CA GLU A 179 -16.33 8.87 10.52
C GLU A 179 -17.32 8.49 9.39
N MET A 180 -16.86 8.55 8.14
CA MET A 180 -17.66 8.16 6.97
C MET A 180 -17.44 6.69 6.64
N SER A 181 -18.49 6.02 6.20
CA SER A 181 -18.42 4.62 5.83
C SER A 181 -17.47 4.39 4.65
N VAL A 182 -16.64 3.35 4.78
CA VAL A 182 -15.79 2.80 3.72
C VAL A 182 -16.25 1.41 3.27
N GLN A 183 -17.47 1.02 3.65
CA GLN A 183 -18.06 -0.25 3.28
C GLN A 183 -18.12 -0.38 1.75
N TYR A 184 -17.78 -1.57 1.24
CA TYR A 184 -17.70 -1.89 -0.20
C TYR A 184 -16.58 -1.16 -0.97
N LEU A 185 -15.80 -0.28 -0.33
CA LEU A 185 -14.59 0.31 -0.92
C LEU A 185 -13.34 -0.53 -0.61
N ILE A 186 -13.34 -1.20 0.54
CA ILE A 186 -12.30 -2.13 0.98
C ILE A 186 -12.97 -3.39 1.59
N PRO A 187 -12.26 -4.53 1.70
CA PRO A 187 -12.84 -5.76 2.24
C PRO A 187 -13.34 -5.60 3.68
N ALA A 188 -14.49 -6.20 4.01
CA ALA A 188 -15.08 -6.12 5.34
C ALA A 188 -14.13 -6.54 6.49
N PRO A 189 -13.34 -7.63 6.38
CA PRO A 189 -12.38 -8.00 7.43
C PRO A 189 -11.32 -6.93 7.70
N VAL A 190 -10.96 -6.15 6.67
CA VAL A 190 -10.00 -5.04 6.80
C VAL A 190 -10.64 -3.87 7.55
N ILE A 191 -11.93 -3.60 7.30
CA ILE A 191 -12.69 -2.57 8.03
C ILE A 191 -12.75 -2.94 9.51
N GLU A 192 -13.16 -4.16 9.83
CA GLU A 192 -13.24 -4.67 11.21
C GLU A 192 -11.88 -4.56 11.92
N TYR A 193 -10.80 -4.90 11.24
CA TYR A 193 -9.45 -4.78 11.79
C TYR A 193 -9.05 -3.32 12.07
N ILE A 194 -9.37 -2.40 11.16
CA ILE A 194 -9.10 -0.97 11.33
C ILE A 194 -9.83 -0.44 12.58
N GLU A 195 -11.11 -0.76 12.73
CA GLU A 195 -11.95 -0.32 13.85
C GLU A 195 -11.45 -0.91 15.19
N GLN A 196 -11.13 -2.20 15.23
CA GLN A 196 -10.64 -2.87 16.45
C GLN A 196 -9.31 -2.30 16.95
N ASN A 197 -8.49 -1.75 16.06
CA ASN A 197 -7.16 -1.22 16.39
C ASN A 197 -7.11 0.32 16.43
N GLY A 198 -8.26 1.00 16.26
CA GLY A 198 -8.33 2.47 16.25
C GLY A 198 -7.44 3.12 15.18
N LEU A 199 -7.27 2.47 14.03
CA LEU A 199 -6.35 2.95 13.01
C LEU A 199 -6.94 4.14 12.24
N TYR A 200 -6.09 5.14 11.98
CA TYR A 200 -6.44 6.32 11.19
C TYR A 200 -7.49 7.24 11.82
N GLU A 201 -7.73 7.13 13.13
CA GLU A 201 -8.43 8.15 13.91
C GLU A 201 -7.56 9.43 14.01
N GLU A 202 -8.15 10.58 14.32
CA GLU A 202 -7.34 11.77 14.61
C GLU A 202 -6.51 11.55 15.88
N ASP A 203 -5.18 11.66 15.78
CA ASP A 203 -4.32 11.74 16.95
C ASP A 203 -4.78 12.92 17.81
N SER A 204 -5.39 12.64 18.96
CA SER A 204 -5.62 13.60 20.04
C SER A 204 -4.30 14.00 20.75
N THR A 205 -3.15 13.83 20.10
CA THR A 205 -1.82 14.11 20.66
C THR A 205 -1.02 15.04 19.77
N ALA A 206 -1.57 16.25 19.59
CA ALA A 206 -0.80 17.45 19.34
C ALA A 206 -1.08 18.48 20.44
N ASP A 207 -0.92 18.11 21.73
CA ASP A 207 -0.67 19.07 22.83
C ASP A 207 -0.25 18.36 24.13
N GLY A 208 0.97 17.82 24.12
CA GLY A 208 1.65 17.31 25.31
C GLY A 208 2.44 18.40 26.07
N LYS A 209 1.86 19.58 26.32
CA LYS A 209 2.35 20.48 27.38
C LYS A 209 1.50 20.26 28.62
N GLY A 210 2.01 19.42 29.52
CA GLY A 210 1.44 19.21 30.85
C GLY A 210 1.23 20.53 31.58
N LYS A 211 -0.03 20.91 31.77
CA LYS A 211 -0.45 21.76 32.89
C LYS A 211 -1.23 20.90 33.86
N SER A 212 -0.55 20.55 34.95
CA SER A 212 -1.15 20.04 36.17
C SER A 212 -2.34 20.92 36.57
N ARG A 213 -3.54 20.34 36.61
CA ARG A 213 -4.71 20.95 37.25
C ARG A 213 -4.64 20.65 38.74
N THR A 214 -4.16 21.61 39.51
CA THR A 214 -4.48 21.70 40.94
C THR A 214 -5.95 22.12 41.06
N ILE A 215 -6.78 21.19 41.52
CA ILE A 215 -8.09 21.48 42.08
C ILE A 215 -7.84 21.73 43.57
N ASP A 216 -8.07 22.95 44.03
CA ASP A 216 -8.52 23.15 45.41
C ASP A 216 -9.51 24.31 45.47
N GLY A 217 -10.58 24.06 46.20
CA GLY A 217 -11.87 24.71 46.00
C GLY A 217 -12.20 25.81 47.02
N SER A 218 -13.19 26.59 46.57
CA SER A 218 -14.24 27.25 47.36
C SER A 218 -13.88 28.50 48.18
N GLY A 219 -14.66 29.55 47.93
CA GLY A 219 -14.64 30.79 48.70
C GLY A 219 -15.43 31.91 48.02
N ARG A 220 -16.66 31.63 47.58
CA ARG A 220 -17.56 32.65 47.02
C ARG A 220 -18.22 33.40 48.18
N ALA A 221 -17.88 34.68 48.31
CA ALA A 221 -18.54 35.61 49.20
C ALA A 221 -20.03 35.79 48.84
N SER A 222 -20.87 35.95 49.86
CA SER A 222 -22.21 36.52 49.74
C SER A 222 -22.47 37.48 50.91
N PRO A 223 -23.29 38.52 50.72
CA PRO A 223 -23.33 39.68 51.60
C PRO A 223 -24.32 39.49 52.77
N ALA A 224 -24.02 40.21 53.85
CA ALA A 224 -24.77 40.23 55.09
C ALA A 224 -26.13 40.93 54.94
N VAL A 225 -27.18 40.31 55.50
CA VAL A 225 -28.39 40.99 55.95
C VAL A 225 -28.72 40.45 57.34
N GLY A 226 -28.42 41.24 58.36
CA GLY A 226 -28.85 41.02 59.74
C GLY A 226 -30.02 41.96 60.05
N GLY A 227 -31.17 41.39 60.39
CA GLY A 227 -32.27 42.12 60.99
C GLY A 227 -32.07 42.27 62.50
N SER A 228 -32.44 43.42 63.05
CA SER A 228 -32.78 43.59 64.46
C SER A 228 -33.79 44.73 64.60
N SER A 229 -34.73 44.49 65.51
CA SER A 229 -36.02 45.17 65.70
C SER A 229 -36.00 46.24 66.79
N LYS A 230 -37.03 47.12 66.76
CA LYS A 230 -37.54 48.04 67.82
C LYS A 230 -36.61 49.23 68.12
N SER A 231 -37.07 50.47 68.24
CA SER A 231 -38.37 51.08 68.61
C SER A 231 -38.54 52.43 67.94
#